data_AF-A0A2D8XM43-F1
#
_entry.id   AF-A0A2D8XM43-F1
#
_cell.length_a   1.000
_cell.length_b   1.000
_cell.length_c   1.000
_cell.angle_alpha   90.00
_cell.angle_beta   90.00
_cell.angle_gamma   90.00
#
_symmetry.space_group_name_H-M   'P 1'
#
loop_
_entity.id
_entity.type
_entity.pdbx_description
1 polymer ?
#
loop_
_entity_poly.entity_id
_entity_poly.type
_entity_poly.pdbx_seq_one_letter_code
_entity_poly.pdbx_strand_id
1 'polypeptide(L)'
;MIKKSKQAIGFKGTDKTALAFPKKKVKTPNKKKKTSPEKIIQKQVEAYLTILGVRFFHIPDYLLMFIKVTPGVPQYLKNLVSQHFKGLPDLIIWHKNEKGFNHCLLLELKTEIGKLSQGQKNWHKGLNVSVTYGSDEAIKEIDKFISFCEKN
;
A
#
# COMPACT_ATOMS: atom_id res chain seq x y z
N MET A 1 -16.51 72.22 10.82
CA MET A 1 -15.25 72.77 11.38
C MET A 1 -14.92 72.02 12.67
N ILE A 2 -13.62 71.92 13.02
CA ILE A 2 -12.99 71.16 14.14
C ILE A 2 -12.79 69.65 13.81
N LYS A 3 -11.71 69.21 13.14
CA LYS A 3 -10.29 68.95 13.51
C LYS A 3 -10.04 67.82 14.54
N LYS A 4 -9.40 66.74 14.03
CA LYS A 4 -8.44 65.78 14.64
C LYS A 4 -9.00 64.89 15.77
N SER A 5 -8.63 63.61 15.94
CA SER A 5 -7.34 62.94 15.69
C SER A 5 -7.50 61.42 15.51
N LYS A 6 -6.77 60.86 14.55
CA LYS A 6 -6.40 59.43 14.48
C LYS A 6 -5.52 59.10 15.70
N GLN A 7 -5.80 58.01 16.39
CA GLN A 7 -4.77 57.29 17.14
C GLN A 7 -4.81 55.81 16.78
N ALA A 8 -3.77 55.43 16.04
CA ALA A 8 -3.37 54.06 15.82
C ALA A 8 -2.76 53.52 17.11
N ILE A 9 -3.25 52.40 17.61
CA ILE A 9 -2.56 51.65 18.66
C ILE A 9 -1.64 50.67 17.94
N GLY A 10 -0.40 51.10 17.76
CA GLY A 10 0.68 50.25 17.30
C GLY A 10 1.08 49.27 18.39
N PHE A 11 1.00 47.97 18.11
CA PHE A 11 1.67 46.96 18.92
C PHE A 11 3.04 46.68 18.28
N LYS A 12 4.07 47.43 18.74
CA LYS A 12 5.47 47.08 18.56
C LYS A 12 6.00 46.61 19.90
N GLY A 13 6.04 45.29 20.08
CA GLY A 13 6.71 44.62 21.19
C GLY A 13 7.56 43.49 20.63
N THR A 14 8.81 43.82 20.30
CA THR A 14 9.86 42.87 19.96
C THR A 14 10.52 42.39 21.23
N ASP A 15 10.22 41.17 21.67
CA ASP A 15 11.07 40.42 22.58
C ASP A 15 11.10 38.95 22.13
N LYS A 16 12.03 38.68 21.21
CA LYS A 16 12.38 37.33 20.76
C LYS A 16 13.51 36.79 21.64
N THR A 17 13.22 36.45 22.88
CA THR A 17 14.06 35.53 23.67
C THR A 17 13.43 34.14 23.62
N ALA A 18 13.48 33.53 22.44
CA ALA A 18 13.19 32.11 22.30
C ALA A 18 14.28 31.33 23.06
N LEU A 19 13.91 30.77 24.21
CA LEU A 19 14.71 29.78 24.95
C LEU A 19 15.06 28.64 23.98
N ALA A 20 16.29 28.66 23.46
CA ALA A 20 16.81 27.64 22.57
C ALA A 20 17.14 26.38 23.38
N PHE A 21 16.14 25.52 23.57
CA PHE A 21 16.40 24.17 24.06
C PHE A 21 17.28 23.43 23.04
N PRO A 22 18.41 22.83 23.45
CA PRO A 22 19.25 22.08 22.53
C PRO A 22 18.46 20.92 21.95
N LYS A 23 18.24 20.95 20.63
CA LYS A 23 17.62 19.84 19.89
C LYS A 23 18.49 18.60 20.09
N LYS A 24 18.05 17.68 20.96
CA LYS A 24 18.63 16.33 21.04
C LYS A 24 18.67 15.78 19.63
N LYS A 25 19.87 15.50 19.11
CA LYS A 25 20.05 14.77 17.85
C LYS A 25 19.41 13.40 18.04
N VAL A 26 18.18 13.24 17.57
CA VAL A 26 17.52 11.94 17.46
C VAL A 26 18.41 11.11 16.56
N LYS A 27 19.02 10.06 17.11
CA LYS A 27 19.75 9.06 16.31
C LYS A 27 18.75 8.55 15.27
N THR A 28 18.97 8.89 14.01
CA THR A 28 18.17 8.36 12.91
C THR A 28 18.24 6.83 13.00
N PRO A 29 17.11 6.12 13.04
CA PRO A 29 17.10 4.66 13.01
C PRO A 29 17.91 4.22 11.81
N ASN A 30 18.77 3.22 12.01
CA ASN A 30 19.55 2.61 10.94
C ASN A 30 18.56 2.15 9.86
N LYS A 31 18.40 2.93 8.79
CA LYS A 31 17.42 2.64 7.73
C LYS A 31 17.95 1.39 7.03
N LYS A 32 17.40 0.22 7.36
CA LYS A 32 17.59 -0.99 6.56
C LYS A 32 17.36 -0.59 5.09
N LYS A 33 18.41 -0.70 4.27
CA LYS A 33 18.32 -0.33 2.86
C LYS A 33 17.35 -1.29 2.19
N LYS A 34 16.40 -0.75 1.43
CA LYS A 34 15.51 -1.51 0.56
C LYS A 34 16.37 -2.29 -0.42
N THR A 35 16.38 -3.63 -0.35
CA THR A 35 17.20 -4.45 -1.25
C THR A 35 16.64 -4.47 -2.66
N SER A 36 15.31 -4.59 -2.79
CA SER A 36 14.61 -4.63 -4.08
C SER A 36 13.38 -3.72 -4.11
N PRO A 37 13.12 -3.00 -5.22
CA PRO A 37 11.82 -2.37 -5.48
C PRO A 37 10.66 -3.40 -5.46
N GLU A 38 9.51 -3.01 -4.93
CA GLU A 38 8.30 -3.86 -4.85
C GLU A 38 7.88 -4.38 -6.24
N LYS A 39 8.01 -3.54 -7.27
CA LYS A 39 7.79 -3.93 -8.67
C LYS A 39 8.68 -5.09 -9.14
N ILE A 40 9.91 -5.21 -8.62
CA ILE A 40 10.80 -6.33 -8.96
C ILE A 40 10.33 -7.60 -8.25
N ILE A 41 9.99 -7.49 -6.95
CA ILE A 41 9.44 -8.60 -6.16
C ILE A 41 8.18 -9.15 -6.85
N GLN A 42 7.24 -8.27 -7.22
CA GLN A 42 6.03 -8.62 -7.96
C GLN A 42 6.35 -9.42 -9.22
N LYS A 43 7.24 -8.91 -10.08
CA LYS A 43 7.62 -9.62 -11.33
C LYS A 43 8.24 -10.99 -11.09
N GLN A 44 9.05 -11.13 -10.04
CA GLN A 44 9.65 -12.43 -9.68
C GLN A 44 8.60 -13.44 -9.26
N VAL A 45 7.64 -13.02 -8.43
CA VAL A 45 6.54 -13.86 -7.97
C VAL A 45 5.60 -14.24 -9.12
N GLU A 46 5.26 -13.30 -10.00
CA GLU A 46 4.45 -13.56 -11.20
C GLU A 46 5.14 -14.55 -12.15
N ALA A 47 6.45 -14.41 -12.37
CA ALA A 47 7.22 -15.34 -13.19
C ALA A 47 7.21 -16.74 -12.57
N TYR A 48 7.37 -16.85 -11.25
CA TYR A 48 7.31 -18.11 -10.53
C TYR A 48 5.94 -18.80 -10.69
N LEU A 49 4.85 -18.07 -10.46
CA LEU A 49 3.48 -18.60 -10.65
C LEU A 49 3.23 -19.05 -12.09
N THR A 50 3.77 -18.31 -13.06
CA THR A 50 3.70 -18.65 -14.48
C THR A 50 4.43 -19.96 -14.79
N ILE A 51 5.63 -20.15 -14.23
CA ILE A 51 6.42 -21.40 -14.38
C ILE A 51 5.65 -22.60 -13.81
N LEU A 52 4.98 -22.43 -12.68
CA LEU A 52 4.14 -23.48 -12.08
C LEU A 52 2.83 -23.74 -12.84
N GLY A 53 2.48 -22.91 -13.83
CA GLY A 53 1.19 -23.00 -14.51
C GLY A 53 -0.01 -22.67 -13.61
N VAL A 54 0.22 -21.96 -12.50
CA VAL A 54 -0.81 -21.57 -11.55
C VAL A 54 -1.50 -20.30 -12.05
N ARG A 55 -2.83 -20.28 -11.98
CA ARG A 55 -3.61 -19.12 -12.42
C ARG A 55 -3.57 -18.02 -11.36
N PHE A 56 -3.30 -16.80 -11.77
CA PHE A 56 -3.33 -15.64 -10.89
C PHE A 56 -3.84 -14.40 -11.60
N PHE A 57 -4.35 -13.44 -10.83
CA PHE A 57 -4.63 -12.08 -11.26
C PHE A 57 -3.84 -11.12 -10.39
N HIS A 58 -3.03 -10.30 -11.04
CA HIS A 58 -2.49 -9.08 -10.46
C HIS A 58 -3.40 -7.93 -10.83
N ILE A 59 -3.84 -7.13 -9.85
CA ILE A 59 -4.63 -5.93 -10.10
C ILE A 59 -3.65 -4.76 -10.23
N PRO A 60 -3.39 -4.26 -11.44
CA PRO A 60 -2.35 -3.27 -11.59
C PRO A 60 -2.82 -1.89 -11.15
N ASP A 61 -1.97 -1.20 -10.40
CA ASP A 61 -2.20 0.19 -9.95
C ASP A 61 -2.58 1.15 -11.09
N TYR A 62 -2.06 0.90 -12.30
CA TYR A 62 -2.32 1.76 -13.46
C TYR A 62 -3.80 1.73 -13.87
N LEU A 63 -4.52 0.62 -13.66
CA LEU A 63 -5.93 0.51 -14.07
C LEU A 63 -6.81 1.43 -13.21
N LEU A 64 -6.52 1.48 -11.90
CA LEU A 64 -7.18 2.41 -10.98
C LEU A 64 -6.82 3.85 -11.29
N MET A 65 -5.56 4.10 -11.68
CA MET A 65 -5.13 5.42 -12.10
C MET A 65 -5.82 5.86 -13.38
N PHE A 66 -5.93 4.97 -14.38
CA PHE A 66 -6.61 5.22 -15.65
C PHE A 66 -8.03 5.72 -15.42
N ILE A 67 -8.84 4.98 -14.66
CA ILE A 67 -10.24 5.37 -14.38
C ILE A 67 -10.33 6.76 -13.72
N LYS A 68 -9.38 7.11 -12.85
CA LYS A 68 -9.36 8.43 -12.19
C LYS A 68 -9.05 9.57 -13.15
N VAL A 69 -8.13 9.36 -14.09
CA VAL A 69 -7.66 10.44 -14.99
C VAL A 69 -8.43 10.51 -16.30
N THR A 70 -9.16 9.47 -16.69
CA THR A 70 -9.93 9.45 -17.94
C THR A 70 -10.99 10.56 -17.96
N PRO A 71 -10.96 11.45 -18.98
CA PRO A 71 -12.01 12.43 -19.23
C PRO A 71 -13.34 11.74 -19.54
N GLY A 72 -14.46 12.29 -19.07
CA GLY A 72 -15.80 11.74 -19.31
C GLY A 72 -16.24 10.63 -18.35
N VAL A 73 -15.35 10.09 -17.51
CA VAL A 73 -15.77 9.21 -16.40
C VAL A 73 -16.47 10.06 -15.32
N PRO A 74 -17.71 9.75 -14.93
CA PRO A 74 -18.43 10.50 -13.90
C PRO A 74 -17.69 10.52 -12.55
N GLN A 75 -17.73 11.65 -11.85
CA GLN A 75 -17.00 11.82 -10.59
C GLN A 75 -17.42 10.79 -9.52
N TYR A 76 -18.70 10.40 -9.47
CA TYR A 76 -19.16 9.38 -8.52
C TYR A 76 -18.48 8.02 -8.77
N LEU A 77 -18.24 7.65 -10.03
CA LEU A 77 -17.58 6.40 -10.37
C LEU A 77 -16.10 6.44 -10.00
N LYS A 78 -15.42 7.58 -10.20
CA LYS A 78 -14.03 7.79 -9.73
C LYS A 78 -13.92 7.64 -8.21
N ASN A 79 -14.91 8.14 -7.48
CA ASN A 79 -14.99 8.03 -6.03
C ASN A 79 -15.24 6.58 -5.61
N LEU A 80 -16.19 5.90 -6.23
CA LEU A 80 -16.51 4.49 -5.98
C LEU A 80 -15.26 3.62 -6.19
N VAL A 81 -14.57 3.77 -7.31
CA VAL A 81 -13.34 3.00 -7.60
C VAL A 81 -12.25 3.31 -6.55
N SER A 82 -12.08 4.57 -6.18
CA SER A 82 -11.11 4.97 -5.15
C SER A 82 -11.44 4.45 -3.76
N GLN A 83 -12.71 4.30 -3.42
CA GLN A 83 -13.15 3.84 -2.11
C GLN A 83 -13.08 2.32 -2.00
N HIS A 84 -13.52 1.61 -3.04
CA HIS A 84 -13.62 0.16 -3.00
C HIS A 84 -12.32 -0.53 -3.42
N PHE A 85 -11.64 -0.07 -4.47
CA PHE A 85 -10.50 -0.82 -5.04
C PHE A 85 -9.14 -0.38 -4.48
N LYS A 86 -9.09 0.69 -3.68
CA LYS A 86 -7.83 1.16 -3.10
C LYS A 86 -7.33 0.20 -2.02
N GLY A 87 -6.13 -0.34 -2.24
CA GLY A 87 -5.48 -1.25 -1.30
C GLY A 87 -5.99 -2.68 -1.38
N LEU A 88 -6.53 -3.09 -2.53
CA LEU A 88 -6.72 -4.50 -2.84
C LEU A 88 -5.40 -5.26 -2.73
N PRO A 89 -5.42 -6.56 -2.38
CA PRO A 89 -4.23 -7.40 -2.40
C PRO A 89 -3.57 -7.40 -3.78
N ASP A 90 -2.24 -7.41 -3.80
CA ASP A 90 -1.46 -7.34 -5.04
C ASP A 90 -1.71 -8.53 -5.97
N LEU A 91 -1.87 -9.73 -5.40
CA LEU A 91 -2.10 -10.97 -6.12
C LEU A 91 -3.29 -11.75 -5.57
N ILE A 92 -4.08 -12.27 -6.49
CA ILE A 92 -5.11 -13.27 -6.23
C ILE A 92 -4.72 -14.54 -6.99
N ILE A 93 -4.56 -15.64 -6.29
CA ILE A 93 -3.97 -16.88 -6.81
C ILE A 93 -5.00 -18.00 -6.66
N TRP A 94 -5.31 -18.70 -7.76
CA TRP A 94 -6.24 -19.82 -7.77
C TRP A 94 -5.51 -21.12 -8.04
N HIS A 95 -5.83 -22.13 -7.24
CA HIS A 95 -5.37 -23.48 -7.43
C HIS A 95 -6.52 -24.47 -7.23
N LYS A 96 -6.63 -25.45 -8.12
CA LYS A 96 -7.63 -26.51 -8.01
C LYS A 96 -7.07 -27.66 -7.18
N ASN A 97 -7.88 -28.26 -6.33
CA ASN A 97 -7.51 -29.54 -5.71
C ASN A 97 -7.78 -30.73 -6.64
N GLU A 98 -7.40 -31.93 -6.20
CA GLU A 98 -7.64 -33.18 -6.94
C GLU A 98 -9.13 -33.45 -7.19
N LYS A 99 -9.99 -32.98 -6.30
CA LYS A 99 -11.46 -33.10 -6.41
C LYS A 99 -12.09 -32.05 -7.34
N GLY A 100 -11.31 -31.12 -7.88
CA GLY A 100 -11.77 -30.08 -8.80
C GLY A 100 -12.34 -28.81 -8.14
N PHE A 101 -12.29 -28.69 -6.81
CA PHE A 101 -12.64 -27.45 -6.11
C PHE A 101 -11.52 -26.41 -6.25
N ASN A 102 -11.90 -25.14 -6.37
CA ASN A 102 -10.96 -24.04 -6.44
C ASN A 102 -10.70 -23.45 -5.06
N HIS A 103 -9.43 -23.37 -4.69
CA HIS A 103 -8.95 -22.60 -3.54
C HIS A 103 -8.37 -21.27 -4.02
N CYS A 104 -8.39 -20.29 -3.13
CA CYS A 104 -7.92 -18.94 -3.41
C CYS A 104 -6.96 -18.48 -2.33
N LEU A 105 -5.79 -17.99 -2.72
CA LEU A 105 -4.85 -17.26 -1.88
C LEU A 105 -4.87 -15.78 -2.28
N LEU A 106 -5.09 -14.92 -1.30
CA LEU A 106 -4.93 -13.47 -1.44
C LEU A 106 -3.58 -13.10 -0.85
N LEU A 107 -2.70 -12.55 -1.68
CA LEU A 107 -1.32 -12.28 -1.32
C LEU A 107 -1.01 -10.80 -1.51
N GLU A 108 -0.46 -10.22 -0.44
CA GLU A 108 0.01 -8.85 -0.38
C GLU A 108 1.53 -8.87 -0.27
N LEU A 109 2.21 -8.24 -1.23
CA LEU A 109 3.66 -8.18 -1.33
C LEU A 109 4.16 -6.86 -0.76
N LYS A 110 5.17 -6.94 0.09
CA LYS A 110 5.83 -5.76 0.63
C LYS A 110 7.34 -5.93 0.52
N THR A 111 8.03 -4.80 0.48
CA THR A 111 9.48 -4.79 0.69
C THR A 111 9.79 -4.94 2.18
N GLU A 112 11.04 -5.22 2.58
CA GLU A 112 11.38 -5.53 3.98
C GLU A 112 11.05 -4.40 4.98
N ILE A 113 10.87 -3.18 4.47
CA ILE A 113 10.50 -1.99 5.24
C ILE A 113 9.10 -1.47 4.89
N GLY A 114 8.39 -2.17 3.99
CA GLY A 114 7.05 -1.83 3.54
C GLY A 114 6.06 -1.91 4.70
N LYS A 115 5.09 -0.99 4.70
CA LYS A 115 4.01 -0.98 5.69
C LYS A 115 2.68 -1.03 4.97
N LEU A 116 1.73 -1.75 5.57
CA LEU A 116 0.36 -1.75 5.07
C LEU A 116 -0.25 -0.35 5.21
N SER A 117 -0.80 0.12 4.10
CA SER A 117 -1.65 1.31 4.06
C SER A 117 -2.98 1.05 4.78
N GLN A 118 -3.70 2.12 5.12
CA GLN A 118 -5.01 1.98 5.76
C GLN A 118 -6.04 1.25 4.87
N GLY A 119 -5.95 1.41 3.55
CA GLY A 119 -6.83 0.72 2.60
C GLY A 119 -6.61 -0.79 2.63
N GLN A 120 -5.34 -1.21 2.61
CA GLN A 120 -4.97 -2.64 2.71
C GLN A 120 -5.43 -3.22 4.05
N LYS A 121 -5.18 -2.53 5.16
CA LYS A 121 -5.66 -2.97 6.48
C LYS A 121 -7.18 -3.17 6.53
N ASN A 122 -7.96 -2.38 5.80
CA ASN A 122 -9.41 -2.55 5.75
C ASN A 122 -9.80 -3.84 5.02
N TRP A 123 -9.14 -4.16 3.90
CA TRP A 123 -9.35 -5.42 3.20
C TRP A 123 -8.99 -6.64 4.06
N HIS A 124 -7.92 -6.56 4.83
CA HIS A 124 -7.46 -7.66 5.70
C HIS A 124 -8.40 -7.94 6.88
N LYS A 125 -9.33 -7.02 7.21
CA LYS A 125 -10.34 -7.27 8.25
C LYS A 125 -11.42 -8.24 7.78
N GLY A 126 -11.70 -8.28 6.48
CA GLY A 126 -12.78 -9.10 5.90
C GLY A 126 -12.29 -10.27 5.05
N LEU A 127 -11.00 -10.32 4.73
CA LEU A 127 -10.40 -11.33 3.87
C LEU A 127 -9.18 -11.94 4.54
N ASN A 128 -8.96 -13.24 4.31
CA ASN A 128 -7.73 -13.90 4.72
C ASN A 128 -6.61 -13.57 3.72
N VAL A 129 -5.91 -12.47 3.97
CA VAL A 129 -4.80 -11.99 3.13
C VAL A 129 -3.47 -12.34 3.80
N SER A 130 -2.62 -13.08 3.09
CA SER A 130 -1.26 -13.35 3.52
C SER A 130 -0.34 -12.20 3.13
N VAL A 131 0.48 -11.73 4.06
CA VAL A 131 1.39 -10.58 3.85
C VAL A 131 2.81 -11.09 3.90
N THR A 132 3.56 -10.83 2.84
CA THR A 132 4.93 -11.34 2.69
C THR A 132 5.90 -10.20 2.38
N TYR A 133 7.14 -10.35 2.85
CA TYR A 133 8.18 -9.33 2.79
C TYR A 133 9.35 -9.83 1.96
N GLY A 134 9.32 -9.55 0.66
CA GLY A 134 10.29 -10.06 -0.31
C GLY A 134 9.77 -11.27 -1.08
N SER A 135 10.46 -11.60 -2.17
CA SER A 135 10.05 -12.68 -3.09
C SER A 135 10.22 -14.06 -2.48
N ASP A 136 11.29 -14.30 -1.71
CA ASP A 136 11.53 -15.62 -1.10
C ASP A 136 10.43 -16.03 -0.11
N GLU A 137 9.91 -15.08 0.67
CA GLU A 137 8.81 -15.34 1.59
C GLU A 137 7.50 -15.58 0.83
N ALA A 138 7.23 -14.79 -0.22
CA ALA A 138 6.09 -14.96 -1.09
C ALA A 138 6.07 -16.37 -1.74
N ILE A 139 7.21 -16.81 -2.26
CA ILE A 139 7.35 -18.13 -2.90
C ILE A 139 7.05 -19.25 -1.89
N LYS A 140 7.62 -19.18 -0.68
CA LYS A 140 7.35 -20.18 0.37
C LYS A 140 5.87 -20.26 0.75
N GLU A 141 5.19 -19.12 0.82
CA GLU A 141 3.76 -19.09 1.11
C GLU A 141 2.93 -19.67 -0.04
N ILE A 142 3.32 -19.42 -1.29
CA ILE A 142 2.71 -20.04 -2.47
C ILE A 142 2.89 -21.56 -2.46
N ASP A 143 4.10 -22.05 -2.18
CA ASP A 143 4.38 -23.49 -2.08
C ASP A 143 3.54 -24.18 -1.01
N LYS A 144 3.42 -23.52 0.15
CA LYS A 144 2.59 -24.00 1.25
C LYS A 144 1.10 -24.02 0.85
N PHE A 145 0.64 -23.00 0.14
CA PHE A 145 -0.74 -22.94 -0.35
C PHE A 145 -1.03 -24.05 -1.39
N ILE A 146 -0.14 -24.27 -2.35
CA ILE A 146 -0.29 -25.34 -3.35
C ILE A 146 -0.32 -26.69 -2.66
N SER A 147 0.65 -26.94 -1.76
CA SER A 147 0.70 -28.18 -0.96
C SER A 147 -0.56 -28.39 -0.11
N PHE A 148 -1.18 -27.32 0.37
CA PHE A 148 -2.44 -27.39 1.08
C PHE A 148 -3.59 -27.81 0.15
N CYS A 149 -3.66 -27.22 -1.05
CA CYS A 149 -4.69 -27.54 -2.03
C CYS A 149 -4.57 -28.98 -2.55
N GLU A 150 -3.37 -29.50 -2.73
CA GLU A 150 -3.15 -30.88 -3.18
C GLU A 150 -3.64 -31.91 -2.14
N LYS A 151 -3.66 -31.55 -0.85
CA LYS A 151 -4.02 -32.45 0.25
C LYS A 151 -5.50 -32.45 0.61
N ASN A 152 -6.29 -31.48 0.16
CA ASN A 152 -7.68 -31.26 0.60
C ASN A 152 -8.63 -31.29 -0.58
#